data_AF-A0AA97HCU6-F1
#
_entry.id   AF-A0AA97HCU6-F1
#
_cell.length_a   1.000
_cell.length_b   1.000
_cell.length_c   1.000
_cell.angle_alpha   90.00
_cell.angle_beta   90.00
_cell.angle_gamma   90.00
#
_symmetry.space_group_name_H-M   'P 1'
#
loop_
_entity.id
_entity.type
_entity.pdbx_description
1 polymer ?
#
loop_
_entity_poly.entity_id
_entity_poly.type
_entity_poly.pdbx_seq_one_letter_code
_entity_poly.pdbx_strand_id
1 'polypeptide(L)'
;MFTSLTTLAFDYPRRKEYFQSELEAYLLLAREEEWNIGATKGSYSGAMGMVQFMPSNYRKLALDYDKNGHIDLWKSEADAIGSAANYLKHHGWQNNQPWFVTAQVADPVKVEKEINRGRKADTEMNVWSSYNVLPTQSFSPEKTGLVALRTGPEEVTYWLAYENFFTIMDYNPSRRYAMSVLELAQSIGKYESY
;
A
#
# COMPACT_ATOMS: atom_id res chain seq x y z
N MET A 1 1.37 -12.42 -18.07
CA MET A 1 2.62 -11.84 -17.56
C MET A 1 3.58 -11.50 -18.68
N PHE A 2 4.22 -12.50 -19.32
CA PHE A 2 5.24 -12.27 -20.35
C PHE A 2 4.78 -11.29 -21.45
N THR A 3 3.63 -11.55 -22.09
CA THR A 3 3.08 -10.66 -23.13
C THR A 3 2.93 -9.23 -22.62
N SER A 4 2.29 -9.04 -21.46
CA SER A 4 2.07 -7.73 -20.85
C SER A 4 3.37 -6.96 -20.60
N LEU A 5 4.35 -7.61 -19.96
CA LEU A 5 5.63 -6.98 -19.65
C LEU A 5 6.44 -6.69 -20.92
N THR A 6 6.47 -7.60 -21.89
CA THR A 6 7.12 -7.38 -23.19
C THR A 6 6.50 -6.20 -23.92
N THR A 7 5.17 -6.15 -24.04
CA THR A 7 4.49 -5.00 -24.67
C THR A 7 4.83 -3.70 -23.95
N LEU A 8 4.80 -3.66 -22.62
CA LEU A 8 5.12 -2.44 -21.88
C LEU A 8 6.61 -2.06 -21.93
N ALA A 9 7.50 -3.05 -22.01
CA ALA A 9 8.95 -2.85 -22.09
C ALA A 9 9.43 -2.34 -23.45
N PHE A 10 8.65 -2.54 -24.52
CA PHE A 10 9.06 -2.18 -25.88
C PHE A 10 8.11 -1.18 -26.57
N ASP A 11 6.82 -1.21 -26.27
CA ASP A 11 5.79 -0.40 -26.94
C ASP A 11 5.17 0.68 -26.04
N TYR A 12 5.69 0.88 -24.82
CA TYR A 12 5.26 1.95 -23.91
C TYR A 12 6.42 2.88 -23.49
N PRO A 13 6.78 3.87 -24.34
CA PRO A 13 7.98 4.70 -24.13
C PRO A 13 8.06 5.40 -22.77
N ARG A 14 6.92 5.83 -22.21
CA ARG A 14 6.87 6.62 -20.97
C ARG A 14 7.49 5.93 -19.74
N ARG A 15 7.41 4.59 -19.67
CA ARG A 15 7.96 3.81 -18.54
C ARG A 15 8.80 2.62 -19.02
N LYS A 16 9.40 2.76 -20.20
CA LYS A 16 10.13 1.69 -20.88
C LYS A 16 11.16 1.01 -19.97
N GLU A 17 12.07 1.79 -19.39
CA GLU A 17 13.16 1.30 -18.54
C GLU A 17 12.64 0.54 -17.31
N TYR A 18 11.58 1.04 -16.68
CA TYR A 18 10.94 0.37 -15.57
C TYR A 18 10.37 -0.99 -15.98
N PHE A 19 9.64 -1.07 -17.10
CA PHE A 19 9.08 -2.34 -17.53
C PHE A 19 10.13 -3.30 -18.10
N GLN A 20 11.25 -2.80 -18.60
CA GLN A 20 12.40 -3.62 -18.96
C GLN A 20 13.03 -4.30 -17.74
N SER A 21 13.19 -3.58 -16.62
CA SER A 21 13.71 -4.18 -15.39
C SER A 21 12.72 -5.17 -14.77
N GLU A 22 11.42 -4.93 -14.86
CA GLU A 22 10.40 -5.89 -14.42
C GLU A 22 10.33 -7.13 -15.34
N LEU A 23 10.51 -6.95 -16.66
CA LEU A 23 10.61 -8.07 -17.60
C LEU A 23 11.86 -8.92 -17.32
N GLU A 24 13.01 -8.30 -17.06
CA GLU A 24 14.23 -9.00 -16.65
C GLU A 24 14.00 -9.79 -15.37
N ALA A 25 13.44 -9.17 -14.34
CA ALA A 25 13.12 -9.84 -13.08
C ALA A 25 12.16 -11.03 -13.30
N TYR A 26 11.16 -10.89 -14.18
CA TYR A 26 10.26 -11.99 -14.53
C TYR A 26 10.98 -13.15 -15.24
N LEU A 27 11.88 -12.88 -16.19
CA LEU A 27 12.64 -13.92 -16.89
C LEU A 27 13.59 -14.67 -15.96
N LEU A 28 14.23 -13.96 -15.02
CA LEU A 28 15.05 -14.58 -13.98
C LEU A 28 14.20 -15.47 -13.08
N LEU A 29 13.04 -14.98 -12.65
CA LEU A 29 12.12 -15.74 -11.82
C LEU A 29 11.58 -16.99 -12.52
N ALA A 30 11.21 -16.86 -13.80
CA ALA A 30 10.76 -18.01 -14.59
C ALA A 30 11.83 -19.08 -14.74
N ARG A 31 13.12 -18.70 -14.75
CA ARG A 31 14.22 -19.66 -14.72
C ARG A 31 14.42 -20.28 -13.34
N GLU A 32 14.32 -19.48 -12.28
CA GLU A 32 14.46 -19.93 -10.87
C GLU A 32 13.38 -20.95 -10.49
N GLU A 33 12.15 -20.70 -10.90
CA GLU A 33 10.97 -21.52 -10.57
C GLU A 33 10.57 -22.50 -11.70
N GLU A 34 11.41 -22.63 -12.73
CA GLU A 34 11.16 -23.48 -13.92
C GLU A 34 9.79 -23.23 -14.59
N TRP A 35 9.31 -21.98 -14.57
CA TRP A 35 8.03 -21.62 -15.16
C TRP A 35 8.08 -21.65 -16.70
N ASN A 36 7.02 -22.20 -17.30
CA ASN A 36 6.79 -22.03 -18.71
C ASN A 36 6.42 -20.57 -19.02
N ILE A 37 7.30 -19.87 -19.74
CA ILE A 37 7.10 -18.48 -20.16
C ILE A 37 5.81 -18.40 -20.99
N GLY A 38 4.86 -17.56 -20.53
CA GLY A 38 3.55 -17.39 -21.16
C GLY A 38 2.41 -18.14 -20.47
N ALA A 39 2.69 -19.12 -19.61
CA ALA A 39 1.65 -19.81 -18.83
C ALA A 39 1.24 -19.04 -17.55
N THR A 40 2.09 -18.15 -17.05
CA THR A 40 1.84 -17.37 -15.83
C THR A 40 0.86 -16.21 -16.07
N LYS A 41 -0.20 -16.15 -15.26
CA LYS A 41 -1.24 -15.11 -15.31
C LYS A 41 -0.87 -13.92 -14.42
N GLY A 42 -1.35 -12.75 -14.79
CA GLY A 42 -1.21 -11.53 -13.99
C GLY A 42 -1.97 -10.38 -14.63
N SER A 43 -1.91 -9.21 -14.02
CA SER A 43 -2.60 -8.02 -14.52
C SER A 43 -2.03 -7.54 -15.86
N TYR A 44 -2.74 -6.61 -16.50
CA TYR A 44 -2.28 -5.96 -17.73
C TYR A 44 -0.94 -5.24 -17.56
N SER A 45 -0.60 -4.81 -16.33
CA SER A 45 0.66 -4.15 -16.00
C SER A 45 1.76 -5.12 -15.55
N GLY A 46 1.47 -6.42 -15.50
CA GLY A 46 2.42 -7.43 -15.03
C GLY A 46 2.45 -7.61 -13.50
N ALA A 47 1.36 -7.34 -12.79
CA ALA A 47 1.24 -7.67 -11.37
C ALA A 47 0.79 -9.13 -11.16
N MET A 48 1.40 -9.83 -10.20
CA MET A 48 1.33 -11.29 -10.05
C MET A 48 0.55 -11.72 -8.80
N GLY A 49 -0.23 -12.80 -8.95
CA GLY A 49 -0.86 -13.50 -7.82
C GLY A 49 -1.91 -12.69 -7.07
N MET A 50 -2.31 -13.20 -5.90
CA MET A 50 -3.28 -12.57 -5.00
C MET A 50 -2.80 -11.20 -4.50
N VAL A 51 -1.50 -11.08 -4.25
CA VAL A 51 -0.87 -9.86 -3.70
C VAL A 51 -0.53 -8.81 -4.75
N GLN A 52 -0.70 -9.12 -6.05
CA GLN A 52 -0.42 -8.22 -7.16
C GLN A 52 1.02 -7.64 -7.14
N PHE A 53 2.01 -8.45 -6.80
CA PHE A 53 3.41 -8.03 -6.83
C PHE A 53 3.93 -7.90 -8.26
N MET A 54 4.72 -6.86 -8.49
CA MET A 54 5.59 -6.81 -9.66
C MET A 54 6.71 -7.85 -9.53
N PRO A 55 7.27 -8.38 -10.63
CA PRO A 55 8.32 -9.40 -10.59
C PRO A 55 9.51 -9.06 -9.69
N SER A 56 9.94 -7.80 -9.69
CA SER A 56 11.03 -7.35 -8.81
C SER A 56 10.67 -7.46 -7.32
N ASN A 57 9.42 -7.19 -6.95
CA ASN A 57 8.92 -7.33 -5.58
C ASN A 57 8.77 -8.80 -5.19
N TYR A 58 8.32 -9.67 -6.09
CA TYR A 58 8.30 -11.12 -5.84
C TYR A 58 9.69 -11.61 -5.43
N ARG A 59 10.70 -11.36 -6.27
CA ARG A 59 12.06 -11.85 -6.02
C ARG A 59 12.68 -11.31 -4.73
N LYS A 60 12.28 -10.11 -4.29
CA LYS A 60 12.83 -9.46 -3.10
C LYS A 60 12.08 -9.78 -1.81
N LEU A 61 10.77 -9.97 -1.90
CA LEU A 61 9.87 -9.87 -0.74
C LEU A 61 8.90 -11.04 -0.61
N ALA A 62 8.75 -11.88 -1.64
CA ALA A 62 7.91 -13.06 -1.50
C ALA A 62 8.56 -14.08 -0.55
N LEU A 63 7.72 -14.79 0.21
CA LEU A 63 8.12 -15.79 1.19
C LEU A 63 7.42 -17.12 0.90
N ASP A 64 8.17 -18.20 1.05
CA ASP A 64 7.62 -19.54 1.27
C ASP A 64 7.19 -19.59 2.74
N TYR A 65 5.92 -19.27 2.97
CA TYR A 65 5.39 -19.05 4.30
C TYR A 65 4.86 -20.35 4.93
N ASP A 66 4.36 -21.27 4.09
CA ASP A 66 3.95 -22.60 4.54
C ASP A 66 5.13 -23.61 4.63
N LYS A 67 6.32 -23.22 4.15
CA LYS A 67 7.59 -23.95 4.22
C LYS A 67 7.60 -25.23 3.38
N ASN A 68 6.89 -25.23 2.26
CA ASN A 68 6.82 -26.37 1.36
C ASN A 68 8.01 -26.43 0.37
N GLY A 69 8.88 -25.42 0.35
CA GLY A 69 10.04 -25.31 -0.52
C GLY A 69 9.81 -24.46 -1.78
N HIS A 70 8.59 -23.97 -2.00
CA HIS A 70 8.18 -23.18 -3.17
C HIS A 70 7.35 -21.96 -2.75
N ILE A 71 7.36 -20.91 -3.59
CA ILE A 71 6.56 -19.71 -3.36
C ILE A 71 5.42 -19.64 -4.39
N ASP A 72 4.18 -19.89 -3.98
CA ASP A 72 3.00 -19.81 -4.87
C ASP A 72 2.06 -18.67 -4.49
N LEU A 73 2.29 -17.47 -5.03
CA LEU A 73 1.41 -16.32 -4.82
C LEU A 73 0.06 -16.40 -5.54
N TRP A 74 -0.20 -17.42 -6.35
CA TRP A 74 -1.48 -17.59 -7.06
C TRP A 74 -2.43 -18.51 -6.33
N LYS A 75 -1.92 -19.56 -5.66
CA LYS A 75 -2.76 -20.58 -5.02
C LYS A 75 -2.50 -20.79 -3.54
N SER A 76 -1.31 -20.44 -3.03
CA SER A 76 -1.04 -20.51 -1.60
C SER A 76 -1.46 -19.21 -0.93
N GLU A 77 -2.57 -19.26 -0.20
CA GLU A 77 -3.01 -18.16 0.66
C GLU A 77 -1.95 -17.85 1.73
N ALA A 78 -1.25 -18.88 2.23
CA ALA A 78 -0.19 -18.73 3.22
C ALA A 78 0.96 -17.88 2.66
N ASP A 79 1.47 -18.21 1.47
CA ASP A 79 2.54 -17.45 0.83
C ASP A 79 2.10 -16.03 0.48
N ALA A 80 0.87 -15.86 0.00
CA ALA A 80 0.29 -14.55 -0.27
C ALA A 80 0.25 -13.68 0.99
N ILE A 81 -0.30 -14.19 2.10
CA ILE A 81 -0.41 -13.46 3.37
C ILE A 81 0.98 -13.16 3.93
N GLY A 82 1.87 -14.15 3.97
CA GLY A 82 3.25 -13.99 4.46
C GLY A 82 4.04 -12.96 3.66
N SER A 83 3.91 -13.00 2.33
CA SER A 83 4.57 -12.06 1.42
C SER A 83 4.03 -10.65 1.56
N ALA A 84 2.71 -10.46 1.68
CA ALA A 84 2.10 -9.16 1.93
C ALA A 84 2.57 -8.57 3.27
N ALA A 85 2.61 -9.38 4.33
CA ALA A 85 3.12 -8.96 5.63
C ALA A 85 4.61 -8.59 5.58
N ASN A 86 5.42 -9.37 4.87
CA ASN A 86 6.85 -9.10 4.68
C ASN A 86 7.08 -7.80 3.91
N TYR A 87 6.26 -7.54 2.88
CA TYR A 87 6.29 -6.29 2.12
C TYR A 87 6.00 -5.08 3.02
N LEU A 88 4.94 -5.13 3.84
CA LEU A 88 4.61 -4.04 4.76
C LEU A 88 5.74 -3.83 5.79
N LYS A 89 6.28 -4.91 6.36
CA LYS A 89 7.41 -4.84 7.28
C LYS A 89 8.64 -4.21 6.63
N HIS A 90 8.96 -4.60 5.39
CA HIS A 90 10.08 -4.04 4.62
C HIS A 90 9.94 -2.53 4.41
N HIS A 91 8.70 -2.05 4.21
CA HIS A 91 8.39 -0.62 4.03
C HIS A 91 8.13 0.13 5.34
N GLY A 92 8.52 -0.46 6.48
CA GLY A 92 8.56 0.24 7.76
C GLY A 92 7.29 0.14 8.60
N TRP A 93 6.41 -0.83 8.32
CA TRP A 93 5.24 -1.09 9.16
C TRP A 93 5.64 -1.31 10.63
N GLN A 94 4.99 -0.58 11.52
CA GLN A 94 5.24 -0.63 12.95
C GLN A 94 4.12 -1.41 13.64
N ASN A 95 4.47 -2.56 14.21
CA ASN A 95 3.48 -3.43 14.83
C ASN A 95 2.84 -2.75 16.05
N ASN A 96 1.53 -2.94 16.23
CA ASN A 96 0.72 -2.34 17.31
C ASN A 96 0.72 -0.80 17.36
N GLN A 97 1.13 -0.12 16.28
CA GLN A 97 1.04 1.34 16.17
C GLN A 97 -0.22 1.78 15.40
N PRO A 98 -0.78 2.96 15.73
CA PRO A 98 -1.98 3.44 15.08
C PRO A 98 -1.73 3.76 13.61
N TRP A 99 -2.80 3.76 12.81
CA TRP A 99 -2.75 4.11 11.39
C TRP A 99 -3.33 5.49 11.10
N PHE A 100 -4.43 5.87 11.75
CA PHE A 100 -5.09 7.17 11.62
C PHE A 100 -6.08 7.37 12.76
N VAL A 101 -6.46 8.63 12.99
CA VAL A 101 -7.65 9.02 13.75
C VAL A 101 -8.43 10.07 12.98
N THR A 102 -9.77 10.05 13.08
CA THR A 102 -10.62 11.09 12.47
C THR A 102 -10.38 12.43 13.16
N ALA A 103 -10.32 13.51 12.39
CA ALA A 103 -10.06 14.85 12.88
C ALA A 103 -11.19 15.81 12.54
N GLN A 104 -11.48 16.70 13.49
CA GLN A 104 -12.31 17.87 13.28
C GLN A 104 -11.41 19.04 12.84
N VAL A 105 -11.81 19.72 11.77
CA VAL A 105 -11.12 20.90 11.24
C VAL A 105 -12.07 22.08 11.33
N ALA A 106 -11.74 23.08 12.14
CA ALA A 106 -12.61 24.25 12.33
C ALA A 106 -12.64 25.19 11.10
N ASP A 107 -11.51 25.32 10.40
CA ASP A 107 -11.38 26.16 9.20
C ASP A 107 -10.67 25.39 8.08
N PRO A 108 -11.44 24.76 7.18
CA PRO A 108 -10.90 24.04 6.00
C PRO A 108 -9.99 24.88 5.11
N VAL A 109 -10.26 26.18 4.97
CA VAL A 109 -9.49 27.07 4.09
C VAL A 109 -8.10 27.31 4.69
N LYS A 110 -8.02 27.47 6.01
CA LYS A 110 -6.74 27.68 6.71
C LYS A 110 -5.78 26.48 6.60
N VAL A 111 -6.32 25.25 6.51
CA VAL A 111 -5.51 24.02 6.51
C VAL A 111 -5.29 23.42 5.12
N GLU A 112 -5.81 24.05 4.05
CA GLU A 112 -5.71 23.53 2.68
C GLU A 112 -4.25 23.25 2.26
N LYS A 113 -3.33 24.12 2.69
CA LYS A 113 -1.89 24.00 2.40
C LYS A 113 -1.20 22.94 3.26
N GLU A 114 -1.78 22.61 4.41
CA GLU A 114 -1.26 21.63 5.37
C GLU A 114 -1.74 20.20 5.07
N ILE A 115 -2.68 20.04 4.11
CA ILE A 115 -3.06 18.72 3.61
C ILE A 115 -1.79 18.04 3.09
N ASN A 116 -1.39 16.96 3.76
CA ASN A 116 -0.17 16.25 3.45
C ASN A 116 -0.25 15.70 2.03
N ARG A 117 0.69 16.11 1.17
CA ARG A 117 0.88 15.64 -0.21
C ARG A 117 2.02 14.63 -0.34
N GLY A 118 2.79 14.43 0.73
CA GLY A 118 3.93 13.51 0.82
C GLY A 118 3.54 12.06 1.13
N ARG A 119 4.47 11.31 1.73
CA ARG A 119 4.32 9.91 2.13
C ARG A 119 4.86 9.64 3.54
N LYS A 120 4.78 10.62 4.44
CA LYS A 120 5.30 10.50 5.80
C LYS A 120 4.43 11.30 6.75
N ALA A 121 4.43 10.86 8.00
CA ALA A 121 3.89 11.59 9.12
C ALA A 121 4.97 12.49 9.75
N ASP A 122 4.90 13.79 9.53
CA ASP A 122 5.97 14.75 9.87
C ASP A 122 5.56 15.89 10.81
N THR A 123 4.27 16.02 11.12
CA THR A 123 3.75 17.12 11.95
C THR A 123 3.30 16.63 13.32
N GLU A 124 3.70 17.36 14.37
CA GLU A 124 3.35 17.08 15.75
C GLU A 124 1.95 17.61 16.13
N MET A 125 1.33 17.02 17.15
CA MET A 125 -0.05 17.36 17.57
C MET A 125 -0.22 18.79 18.08
N ASN A 126 0.83 19.37 18.68
CA ASN A 126 0.84 20.79 19.09
C ASN A 126 0.68 21.73 17.89
N VAL A 127 1.29 21.40 16.74
CA VAL A 127 1.16 22.16 15.50
C VAL A 127 -0.27 22.04 14.99
N TRP A 128 -0.85 20.84 14.95
CA TRP A 128 -2.25 20.64 14.56
C TRP A 128 -3.23 21.42 15.44
N SER A 129 -2.97 21.46 16.74
CA SER A 129 -3.78 22.25 17.69
C SER A 129 -3.73 23.74 17.38
N SER A 130 -2.60 24.28 16.92
CA SER A 130 -2.49 25.70 16.51
C SER A 130 -3.30 26.03 15.23
N TYR A 131 -3.61 25.02 14.44
CA TYR A 131 -4.50 25.10 13.28
C TYR A 131 -5.98 24.80 13.61
N ASN A 132 -6.32 24.54 14.88
CA ASN A 132 -7.64 24.02 15.29
C ASN A 132 -8.03 22.73 14.55
N VAL A 133 -7.05 21.86 14.31
CA VAL A 133 -7.24 20.49 13.84
C VAL A 133 -7.14 19.57 15.04
N LEU A 134 -8.27 18.99 15.45
CA LEU A 134 -8.37 18.25 16.71
C LEU A 134 -8.83 16.80 16.44
N PRO A 135 -8.21 15.79 17.07
CA PRO A 135 -8.68 14.41 16.97
C PRO A 135 -10.05 14.25 17.64
N THR A 136 -10.90 13.41 17.06
CA THR A 136 -12.27 13.13 17.57
C THR A 136 -12.34 11.92 18.50
N GLN A 137 -11.21 11.25 18.70
CA GLN A 137 -11.05 10.02 19.47
C GLN A 137 -9.68 10.01 20.15
N SER A 138 -9.42 9.02 21.02
CA SER A 138 -8.10 8.82 21.63
C SER A 138 -7.02 8.76 20.55
N PHE A 139 -5.91 9.47 20.78
CA PHE A 139 -4.83 9.64 19.82
C PHE A 139 -3.48 9.33 20.48
N SER A 140 -2.51 8.92 19.66
CA SER A 140 -1.09 8.80 20.03
C SER A 140 -0.37 10.13 19.80
N PRO A 141 0.60 10.52 20.67
CA PRO A 141 1.39 11.76 20.51
C PRO A 141 2.42 11.69 19.36
N GLU A 142 2.48 10.58 18.62
CA GLU A 142 3.30 10.46 17.42
C GLU A 142 2.93 11.48 16.36
N LYS A 143 3.87 11.75 15.46
CA LYS A 143 3.65 12.64 14.32
C LYS A 143 2.58 12.08 13.40
N THR A 144 1.89 12.98 12.73
CA THR A 144 0.84 12.65 11.75
C THR A 144 0.91 13.57 10.53
N GLY A 145 0.31 13.14 9.43
CA GLY A 145 -0.04 14.00 8.30
C GLY A 145 -1.55 14.22 8.23
N LEU A 146 -1.97 15.42 7.83
CA LEU A 146 -3.39 15.70 7.61
C LEU A 146 -3.84 15.14 6.25
N VAL A 147 -4.79 14.22 6.26
CA VAL A 147 -5.42 13.67 5.06
C VAL A 147 -6.85 14.21 4.97
N ALA A 148 -7.23 14.71 3.80
CA ALA A 148 -8.58 15.16 3.50
C ALA A 148 -9.11 14.39 2.29
N LEU A 149 -10.25 13.73 2.43
CA LEU A 149 -10.91 13.03 1.32
C LEU A 149 -12.37 13.45 1.24
N ARG A 150 -12.83 13.70 0.00
CA ARG A 150 -14.25 13.85 -0.28
C ARG A 150 -14.95 12.49 -0.10
N THR A 151 -15.91 12.44 0.83
CA THR A 151 -16.70 11.27 1.25
C THR A 151 -18.18 11.37 0.84
N GLY A 152 -18.64 12.56 0.48
CA GLY A 152 -19.96 12.81 -0.12
C GLY A 152 -19.89 13.90 -1.20
N PRO A 153 -21.01 14.30 -1.84
CA PRO A 153 -21.00 15.36 -2.85
C PRO A 153 -20.34 16.66 -2.36
N GLU A 154 -20.67 17.07 -1.14
CA GLU A 154 -20.19 18.29 -0.48
C GLU A 154 -19.50 18.00 0.87
N GLU A 155 -19.23 16.72 1.16
CA GLU A 155 -18.65 16.30 2.43
C GLU A 155 -17.17 15.95 2.26
N VAL A 156 -16.33 16.59 3.08
CA VAL A 156 -14.92 16.27 3.23
C VAL A 156 -14.68 15.81 4.65
N THR A 157 -14.16 14.59 4.78
CA THR A 157 -13.71 14.05 6.05
C THR A 157 -12.20 14.24 6.15
N TYR A 158 -11.73 14.50 7.37
CA TYR A 158 -10.32 14.73 7.67
C TYR A 158 -9.81 13.67 8.64
N TRP A 159 -8.57 13.25 8.46
CA TRP A 159 -7.89 12.30 9.32
C TRP A 159 -6.48 12.78 9.62
N LEU A 160 -6.01 12.51 10.83
CA LEU A 160 -4.60 12.57 11.20
C LEU A 160 -4.02 11.18 10.99
N ALA A 161 -3.27 11.01 9.91
CA ALA A 161 -2.67 9.75 9.48
C ALA A 161 -1.27 9.58 10.07
N TYR A 162 -1.02 8.45 10.72
CA TYR A 162 0.27 8.04 11.29
C TYR A 162 1.14 7.35 10.22
N GLU A 163 2.39 7.01 10.58
CA GLU A 163 3.35 6.42 9.62
C GLU A 163 2.83 5.13 8.97
N ASN A 164 2.11 4.28 9.73
CA ASN A 164 1.51 3.05 9.19
C ASN A 164 0.52 3.30 8.04
N PHE A 165 -0.21 4.43 8.03
CA PHE A 165 -1.05 4.81 6.89
C PHE A 165 -0.22 5.03 5.63
N PHE A 166 0.93 5.68 5.78
CA PHE A 166 1.82 5.96 4.65
C PHE A 166 2.57 4.71 4.18
N THR A 167 2.88 3.76 5.07
CA THR A 167 3.39 2.44 4.68
C THR A 167 2.42 1.69 3.76
N ILE A 168 1.10 1.77 4.00
CA ILE A 168 0.11 1.19 3.07
C ILE A 168 0.17 1.86 1.69
N MET A 169 0.50 3.16 1.64
CA MET A 169 0.65 3.87 0.37
C MET A 169 1.88 3.44 -0.44
N ASP A 170 2.84 2.71 0.13
CA ASP A 170 3.93 2.12 -0.65
C ASP A 170 3.44 0.97 -1.54
N TYR A 171 2.39 0.26 -1.10
CA TYR A 171 1.71 -0.74 -1.91
C TYR A 171 1.02 -0.12 -3.13
N ASN A 172 0.34 1.02 -2.93
CA ASN A 172 -0.24 1.83 -3.99
C ASN A 172 -0.30 3.30 -3.53
N PRO A 173 0.32 4.24 -4.26
CA PRO A 173 0.52 5.62 -3.81
C PRO A 173 -0.74 6.49 -3.91
N SER A 174 -1.81 6.07 -3.25
CA SER A 174 -3.12 6.70 -3.22
C SER A 174 -3.66 6.72 -1.79
N ARG A 175 -4.00 7.92 -1.31
CA ARG A 175 -4.63 8.12 0.01
C ARG A 175 -5.99 7.44 0.09
N ARG A 176 -6.75 7.42 -1.02
CA ARG A 176 -8.03 6.71 -1.10
C ARG A 176 -7.84 5.21 -1.00
N TYR A 177 -6.83 4.66 -1.70
CA TYR A 177 -6.48 3.25 -1.57
C TYR A 177 -6.12 2.90 -0.12
N ALA A 178 -5.22 3.66 0.50
CA ALA A 178 -4.82 3.42 1.87
C ALA A 178 -6.00 3.49 2.85
N MET A 179 -6.86 4.52 2.75
CA MET A 179 -8.08 4.57 3.56
C MET A 179 -9.00 3.37 3.32
N SER A 180 -9.26 2.98 2.07
CA SER A 180 -10.14 1.85 1.78
C SER A 180 -9.60 0.52 2.33
N VAL A 181 -8.29 0.29 2.25
CA VAL A 181 -7.66 -0.91 2.85
C VAL A 181 -7.86 -0.93 4.35
N LEU A 182 -7.60 0.20 5.02
CA LEU A 182 -7.64 0.28 6.48
C LEU A 182 -9.07 0.25 7.03
N GLU A 183 -10.03 0.90 6.37
CA GLU A 183 -11.45 0.82 6.72
C GLU A 183 -11.99 -0.60 6.52
N LEU A 184 -11.61 -1.27 5.42
CA LEU A 184 -11.97 -2.67 5.19
C LEU A 184 -11.38 -3.58 6.26
N ALA A 185 -10.10 -3.41 6.61
CA ALA A 185 -9.45 -4.17 7.68
C ALA A 185 -10.14 -3.96 9.02
N GLN A 186 -10.51 -2.71 9.36
CA GLN A 186 -11.27 -2.42 10.58
C GLN A 186 -12.66 -3.06 10.57
N SER A 187 -13.33 -3.10 9.41
CA SER A 187 -14.64 -3.73 9.25
C SER A 187 -14.58 -5.25 9.45
N ILE A 188 -13.60 -5.91 8.82
CA ILE A 188 -13.36 -7.36 8.98
C ILE A 188 -13.03 -7.68 10.44
N GLY A 189 -12.08 -6.96 11.05
CA GLY A 189 -11.68 -7.21 12.43
C GLY A 189 -12.80 -6.99 13.44
N LYS A 190 -13.70 -6.02 13.19
CA LYS A 190 -14.92 -5.85 13.99
C LYS A 190 -15.83 -7.08 13.86
N TYR A 191 -16.04 -7.58 12.65
CA TYR A 191 -16.88 -8.77 12.41
C TYR A 191 -16.31 -10.03 13.06
N GLU A 192 -15.00 -10.25 13.01
CA GLU A 192 -14.33 -11.42 13.62
C GLU A 192 -14.23 -11.35 15.15
N SER A 193 -14.39 -10.16 15.73
CA SER A 193 -14.38 -9.98 17.19
C SER A 193 -15.76 -10.20 17.83
N TYR A 194 -16.81 -10.45 17.02
CA TYR A 194 -18.14 -10.89 17.45
C TYR A 194 -18.25 -12.41 17.39
#